data_AF-A0A2G9TQP6-F1
#
_entry.id   AF-A0A2G9TQP6-F1
#
_cell.length_a   1.000
_cell.length_b   1.000
_cell.length_c   1.000
_cell.angle_alpha   90.00
_cell.angle_beta   90.00
_cell.angle_gamma   90.00
#
_symmetry.space_group_name_H-M   'P 1'
#
loop_
_entity.id
_entity.type
_entity.pdbx_description
1 polymer ?
#
loop_
_entity_poly.entity_id
_entity_poly.type
_entity_poly.pdbx_seq_one_letter_code
_entity_poly.pdbx_strand_id
1 'polypeptide(L)'
;MHPNVSTNEPIPESFEELQFFGGANYHRGIEWYSKRFTAAHVVFDKSATYFDNPSAAKQAFALVPNAKIVVILYDPTRRAYSWYQHMLAHNDTAVVAAGSMEKVLDATTPQLRKLRQRCLSGGRYTHHLDRWLELYPLSNLILIDGERLREEPATVLLELAENLGLPDFEFKNRIRFSASKGFFCQVSKEKTKCLGRGKGRAYPPMSPELWSRLNNIFLPDNTALHKFLVKNHLPVPKWLRRLLEG
;
A
#
# COMPACT_ATOMS: atom_id res chain seq x y z
N MET A 1 4.62 4.48 -18.35
CA MET A 1 4.36 5.57 -17.39
C MET A 1 3.69 6.70 -18.16
N HIS A 2 2.77 7.43 -17.53
CA HIS A 2 2.17 8.61 -18.12
C HIS A 2 3.29 9.65 -18.38
N PRO A 3 3.38 10.30 -19.56
CA PRO A 3 4.51 11.16 -19.91
C PRO A 3 4.66 12.39 -18.99
N ASN A 4 3.55 12.88 -18.43
CA ASN A 4 3.56 14.01 -17.50
C ASN A 4 3.74 13.59 -16.02
N VAL A 5 4.11 12.33 -15.76
CA VAL A 5 4.33 11.81 -14.41
C VAL A 5 5.76 11.30 -14.29
N SER A 6 6.45 11.69 -13.23
CA SER A 6 7.75 11.14 -12.84
C SER A 6 7.75 10.66 -11.39
N THR A 7 8.77 9.89 -11.04
CA THR A 7 9.02 9.43 -9.67
C THR A 7 10.52 9.50 -9.40
N ASN A 8 10.92 9.23 -8.16
CA ASN A 8 12.32 9.25 -7.77
C ASN A 8 13.14 8.16 -8.47
N GLU A 9 14.44 8.45 -8.63
CA GLU A 9 15.40 7.40 -8.95
C GLU A 9 15.47 6.35 -7.82
N PRO A 10 15.68 5.06 -8.15
CA PRO A 10 15.85 4.04 -7.12
C PRO A 10 17.09 4.28 -6.27
N ILE A 11 17.00 4.01 -4.96
CA ILE A 11 18.15 4.05 -4.05
C ILE A 11 18.62 2.63 -3.67
N PRO A 12 19.93 2.41 -3.41
CA PRO A 12 20.48 1.07 -3.18
C PRO A 12 19.79 0.29 -2.04
N GLU A 13 19.38 0.99 -0.98
CA GLU A 13 18.90 0.37 0.25
C GLU A 13 17.43 -0.08 0.18
N SER A 14 16.59 0.67 -0.54
CA SER A 14 15.12 0.48 -0.55
C SER A 14 14.48 0.58 -1.93
N PHE A 15 15.29 0.53 -2.99
CA PHE A 15 14.86 0.52 -4.39
C PHE A 15 13.93 1.69 -4.70
N GLU A 16 12.67 1.41 -5.08
CA GLU A 16 11.71 2.44 -5.45
C GLU A 16 11.30 3.37 -4.28
N GLU A 17 11.45 2.92 -3.04
CA GLU A 17 10.98 3.66 -1.87
C GLU A 17 12.07 4.58 -1.32
N LEU A 18 11.81 5.88 -1.23
CA LEU A 18 12.77 6.80 -0.60
C LEU A 18 12.82 6.66 0.92
N GLN A 19 11.71 6.26 1.54
CA GLN A 19 11.59 6.15 3.00
C GLN A 19 12.13 7.41 3.72
N PHE A 20 11.78 8.58 3.18
CA PHE A 20 12.17 9.88 3.69
C PHE A 20 11.32 10.26 4.90
N PHE A 21 10.00 10.45 4.74
CA PHE A 21 9.12 10.82 5.85
C PHE A 21 8.98 9.69 6.87
N GLY A 22 9.31 9.98 8.13
CA GLY A 22 9.29 9.05 9.25
C GLY A 22 10.35 7.93 9.17
N GLY A 23 11.13 7.89 8.09
CA GLY A 23 12.12 6.85 7.84
C GLY A 23 13.55 7.32 8.10
N ALA A 24 14.49 6.43 7.82
CA ALA A 24 15.90 6.66 8.09
C ALA A 24 16.47 7.83 7.27
N ASN A 25 15.86 8.20 6.13
CA ASN A 25 16.42 9.22 5.24
C ASN A 25 16.01 10.66 5.58
N TYR A 26 15.10 10.88 6.55
CA TYR A 26 14.63 12.23 6.89
C TYR A 26 15.77 13.19 7.29
N HIS A 27 16.75 12.69 8.05
CA HIS A 27 17.89 13.47 8.53
C HIS A 27 18.83 13.95 7.41
N ARG A 28 18.70 13.42 6.19
CA ARG A 28 19.50 13.84 5.03
C ARG A 28 19.05 15.19 4.47
N GLY A 29 17.92 15.72 4.94
CA GLY A 29 17.44 17.06 4.63
C GLY A 29 16.67 17.19 3.30
N ILE A 30 16.03 18.35 3.13
CA ILE A 30 15.12 18.63 2.02
C ILE A 30 15.86 18.62 0.68
N GLU A 31 17.09 19.13 0.63
CA GLU A 31 17.89 19.16 -0.59
C GLU A 31 18.19 17.74 -1.10
N TRP A 32 18.48 16.81 -0.19
CA TRP A 32 18.66 15.41 -0.56
C TRP A 32 17.39 14.82 -1.15
N TYR A 33 16.22 15.13 -0.57
CA TYR A 33 14.92 14.64 -1.02
C TYR A 33 14.55 15.21 -2.39
N SER A 34 14.62 16.53 -2.57
CA SER A 34 14.23 17.20 -3.81
C SER A 34 15.09 16.79 -5.00
N LYS A 35 16.39 16.55 -4.79
CA LYS A 35 17.32 16.05 -5.82
C LYS A 35 17.01 14.64 -6.33
N ARG A 36 16.08 13.91 -5.71
CA ARG A 36 15.66 12.57 -6.18
C ARG A 36 14.66 12.61 -7.32
N PHE A 37 14.02 13.75 -7.57
CA PHE A 37 12.93 13.85 -8.53
C PHE A 37 13.34 14.62 -9.77
N THR A 38 12.92 14.11 -10.93
CA THR A 38 12.94 14.86 -12.18
C THR A 38 11.64 15.64 -12.31
N ALA A 39 11.73 16.93 -12.67
CA ALA A 39 10.55 17.78 -12.84
C ALA A 39 9.56 17.19 -13.86
N ALA A 40 8.29 17.16 -13.51
CA ALA A 40 7.17 16.78 -14.35
C ALA A 40 5.90 17.50 -13.85
N HIS A 41 4.77 17.33 -14.53
CA HIS A 41 3.50 17.89 -14.06
C HIS A 41 3.11 17.31 -12.69
N VAL A 42 3.28 16.00 -12.54
CA VAL A 42 3.13 15.29 -11.27
C VAL A 42 4.42 14.53 -10.97
N VAL A 43 4.98 14.77 -9.80
CA VAL A 43 6.06 13.96 -9.23
C VAL A 43 5.52 13.22 -8.01
N PHE A 44 5.90 11.96 -7.83
CA PHE A 44 5.45 11.19 -6.67
C PHE A 44 6.57 10.40 -5.99
N ASP A 45 6.48 10.30 -4.67
CA ASP A 45 7.21 9.37 -3.82
C ASP A 45 6.24 8.25 -3.41
N LYS A 46 6.65 7.01 -3.66
CA LYS A 46 5.96 5.84 -3.12
C LYS A 46 6.85 5.24 -2.04
N SER A 47 6.42 5.35 -0.79
CA SER A 47 6.99 4.59 0.33
C SER A 47 5.87 4.01 1.18
N ALA A 48 5.70 2.69 1.18
CA ALA A 48 4.57 2.04 1.84
C ALA A 48 4.58 2.23 3.36
N THR A 49 5.76 2.47 3.94
CA THR A 49 5.99 2.72 5.36
C THR A 49 5.45 4.08 5.83
N TYR A 50 5.12 5.02 4.93
CA TYR A 50 4.61 6.32 5.35
C TYR A 50 3.26 6.20 6.05
N PHE A 51 2.39 5.31 5.55
CA PHE A 51 1.00 5.25 6.00
C PHE A 51 0.89 4.93 7.49
N ASP A 52 1.62 3.92 7.97
CA ASP A 52 1.57 3.46 9.36
C ASP A 52 2.65 4.06 10.27
N ASN A 53 3.48 4.97 9.75
CA ASN A 53 4.49 5.66 10.53
C ASN A 53 3.89 6.84 11.34
N PRO A 54 4.18 6.96 12.64
CA PRO A 54 3.63 8.03 13.48
C PRO A 54 4.09 9.45 13.12
N SER A 55 5.26 9.60 12.50
CA SER A 55 5.86 10.90 12.18
C SER A 55 5.68 11.32 10.72
N ALA A 56 5.39 10.37 9.83
CA ALA A 56 5.40 10.62 8.39
C ALA A 56 4.41 11.70 7.97
N ALA A 57 3.16 11.67 8.47
CA ALA A 57 2.14 12.66 8.11
C ALA A 57 2.57 14.10 8.47
N LYS A 58 3.11 14.31 9.69
CA LYS A 58 3.60 15.62 10.15
C LYS A 58 4.75 16.13 9.32
N GLN A 59 5.72 15.25 9.03
CA GLN A 59 6.90 15.61 8.26
C GLN A 59 6.57 15.87 6.78
N ALA A 60 5.64 15.08 6.21
CA ALA A 60 5.12 15.29 4.87
C ALA A 60 4.40 16.63 4.77
N PHE A 61 3.49 16.93 5.72
CA PHE A 61 2.73 18.18 5.72
C PHE A 61 3.64 19.41 5.85
N ALA A 62 4.68 19.33 6.67
CA ALA A 62 5.65 20.41 6.82
C ALA A 62 6.41 20.75 5.52
N LEU A 63 6.58 19.78 4.63
CA LEU A 63 7.34 19.96 3.38
C LEU A 63 6.44 20.16 2.15
N VAL A 64 5.35 19.40 2.06
CA VAL A 64 4.43 19.36 0.92
C VAL A 64 2.97 19.39 1.41
N PRO A 65 2.49 20.51 1.99
CA PRO A 65 1.17 20.60 2.61
C PRO A 65 0.01 20.42 1.62
N ASN A 66 0.25 20.67 0.33
CA ASN A 66 -0.73 20.55 -0.73
C ASN A 66 -0.66 19.21 -1.49
N ALA A 67 0.17 18.27 -1.05
CA ALA A 67 0.28 16.97 -1.71
C ALA A 67 -1.05 16.20 -1.71
N LYS A 68 -1.27 15.42 -2.77
CA LYS A 68 -2.29 14.37 -2.78
C LYS A 68 -1.73 13.12 -2.10
N ILE A 69 -2.50 12.56 -1.18
CA ILE A 69 -2.15 11.37 -0.40
C ILE A 69 -2.90 10.18 -0.98
N VAL A 70 -2.20 9.36 -1.77
CA VAL A 70 -2.79 8.19 -2.42
C VAL A 70 -2.60 6.95 -1.53
N VAL A 71 -3.69 6.33 -1.12
CA VAL A 71 -3.69 5.13 -0.27
C VAL A 71 -4.40 3.98 -0.97
N ILE A 72 -3.70 2.86 -1.13
CA ILE A 72 -4.29 1.63 -1.68
C ILE A 72 -4.77 0.76 -0.52
N LEU A 73 -6.08 0.58 -0.39
CA LEU A 73 -6.72 -0.25 0.62
C LEU A 73 -6.92 -1.66 0.09
N TYR A 74 -6.54 -2.66 0.89
CA TYR A 74 -6.74 -4.07 0.56
C TYR A 74 -7.37 -4.79 1.74
N ASP A 75 -7.86 -6.01 1.53
CA ASP A 75 -8.32 -6.86 2.63
C ASP A 75 -7.21 -6.99 3.69
N PRO A 76 -7.42 -6.54 4.95
CA PRO A 76 -6.36 -6.48 5.95
C PRO A 76 -5.91 -7.87 6.41
N THR A 77 -6.78 -8.88 6.33
CA THR A 77 -6.44 -10.29 6.58
C THR A 77 -5.46 -10.79 5.52
N ARG A 78 -5.78 -10.58 4.23
CA ARG A 78 -4.87 -10.93 3.12
C ARG A 78 -3.58 -10.13 3.18
N ARG A 79 -3.65 -8.85 3.52
CA ARG A 79 -2.49 -7.96 3.68
C ARG A 79 -1.56 -8.47 4.78
N ALA A 80 -2.09 -8.78 5.96
CA ALA A 80 -1.31 -9.27 7.10
C ALA A 80 -0.60 -10.59 6.75
N TYR A 81 -1.30 -11.52 6.10
CA TYR A 81 -0.70 -12.77 5.64
C TYR A 81 0.36 -12.55 4.56
N SER A 82 0.11 -11.65 3.60
CA SER A 82 1.10 -11.28 2.58
C SER A 82 2.36 -10.67 3.20
N TRP A 83 2.21 -9.87 4.26
CA TRP A 83 3.33 -9.31 5.01
C TRP A 83 4.14 -10.40 5.73
N TYR A 84 3.46 -11.35 6.40
CA TYR A 84 4.12 -12.50 7.02
C TYR A 84 4.94 -13.30 6.00
N GLN A 85 4.33 -13.63 4.85
CA GLN A 85 4.98 -14.34 3.75
C GLN A 85 6.14 -13.53 3.14
N HIS A 86 6.02 -12.20 3.08
CA HIS A 86 7.10 -11.33 2.67
C HIS A 86 8.30 -11.43 3.61
N MET A 87 8.08 -11.42 4.92
CA MET A 87 9.17 -11.55 5.91
C MET A 87 9.81 -12.94 5.88
N LEU A 88 9.02 -14.01 5.73
CA LEU A 88 9.54 -15.36 5.49
C LEU A 88 10.46 -15.41 4.26
N ALA A 89 10.03 -14.83 3.14
CA ALA A 89 10.83 -14.80 1.91
C ALA A 89 12.13 -13.98 2.02
N HIS A 90 12.28 -13.15 3.06
CA HIS A 90 13.51 -12.42 3.38
C HIS A 90 14.29 -13.06 4.53
N ASN A 91 13.95 -14.29 4.94
CA ASN A 91 14.58 -15.01 6.04
C ASN A 91 14.64 -14.21 7.36
N ASP A 92 13.57 -13.45 7.67
CA ASP A 92 13.47 -12.75 8.96
C ASP A 92 13.54 -13.78 10.09
N THR A 93 14.53 -13.63 10.97
CA THR A 93 14.86 -14.63 12.00
C THR A 93 13.73 -14.84 12.98
N ALA A 94 12.98 -13.79 13.34
CA ALA A 94 11.86 -13.91 14.27
C ALA A 94 10.67 -14.63 13.63
N VAL A 95 10.42 -14.40 12.34
CA VAL A 95 9.34 -15.08 11.60
C VAL A 95 9.68 -16.54 11.36
N VAL A 96 10.92 -16.83 10.97
CA VAL A 96 11.39 -18.21 10.79
C VAL A 96 11.36 -18.97 12.12
N ALA A 97 11.81 -18.35 13.21
CA ALA A 97 11.75 -18.96 14.55
C ALA A 97 10.33 -19.19 15.06
N ALA A 98 9.37 -18.31 14.69
CA ALA A 98 7.97 -18.50 15.02
C ALA A 98 7.38 -19.75 14.34
N GLY A 99 7.81 -20.07 13.12
CA GLY A 99 7.43 -21.28 12.38
C GLY A 99 6.01 -21.27 11.78
N SER A 100 5.07 -20.51 12.35
CA SER A 100 3.74 -20.32 11.76
C SER A 100 3.16 -18.94 12.10
N MET A 101 2.17 -18.48 11.30
CA MET A 101 1.50 -17.21 11.58
C MET A 101 0.63 -17.29 12.83
N GLU A 102 0.03 -18.44 13.13
CA GLU A 102 -0.73 -18.67 14.36
C GLU A 102 0.15 -18.42 15.59
N LYS A 103 1.38 -18.95 15.61
CA LYS A 103 2.34 -18.67 16.68
C LYS A 103 2.73 -17.19 16.77
N VAL A 104 2.79 -16.48 15.65
CA VAL A 104 2.94 -15.02 15.65
C VAL A 104 1.73 -14.33 16.28
N LEU A 105 0.51 -14.80 16.02
CA LEU A 105 -0.71 -14.25 16.62
C LEU A 105 -0.81 -14.56 18.13
N ASP A 106 -0.37 -15.74 18.55
CA ASP A 106 -0.27 -16.22 19.93
C ASP A 106 0.96 -15.70 20.68
N ALA A 107 1.61 -14.66 20.16
CA ALA A 107 2.82 -14.08 20.71
C ALA A 107 2.79 -13.82 22.22
N THR A 108 3.58 -14.58 22.97
CA THR A 108 3.81 -14.38 24.42
C THR A 108 5.12 -13.62 24.70
N THR A 109 6.15 -13.81 23.88
CA THR A 109 7.46 -13.16 24.06
C THR A 109 7.44 -11.70 23.56
N PRO A 110 8.27 -10.79 24.10
CA PRO A 110 8.37 -9.42 23.62
C PRO A 110 8.68 -9.32 22.12
N GLN A 111 9.58 -10.16 21.62
CA GLN A 111 10.00 -10.21 20.22
C GLN A 111 8.84 -10.61 19.30
N LEU A 112 8.11 -11.69 19.65
CA LEU A 112 6.95 -12.11 18.87
C LEU A 112 5.81 -11.09 18.97
N ARG A 113 5.65 -10.40 20.11
CA ARG A 113 4.63 -9.35 20.26
C ARG A 113 4.92 -8.18 19.32
N LYS A 114 6.19 -7.77 19.18
CA LYS A 114 6.62 -6.75 18.21
C LYS A 114 6.36 -7.22 16.77
N LEU A 115 6.67 -8.48 16.47
CA LEU A 115 6.43 -9.06 15.15
C LEU A 115 4.93 -9.07 14.81
N ARG A 116 4.09 -9.54 15.75
CA ARG A 116 2.62 -9.52 15.65
C ARG A 116 2.11 -8.11 15.39
N GLN A 117 2.59 -7.13 16.15
CA GLN A 117 2.20 -5.74 15.99
C GLN A 117 2.55 -5.23 14.59
N ARG A 118 3.76 -5.48 14.07
CA ARG A 118 4.14 -5.07 12.70
C ARG A 118 3.29 -5.72 11.62
N CYS A 119 2.96 -7.00 11.81
CA CYS A 119 2.09 -7.74 10.89
C CYS A 119 0.68 -7.12 10.82
N LEU A 120 0.09 -6.82 11.98
CA LEU A 120 -1.29 -6.34 12.08
C LEU A 120 -1.44 -4.83 11.85
N SER A 121 -0.46 -4.01 12.28
CA SER A 121 -0.55 -2.55 12.33
C SER A 121 -0.97 -1.93 11.00
N GLY A 122 -0.35 -2.29 9.89
CA GLY A 122 -0.68 -1.69 8.59
C GLY A 122 -2.05 -2.10 8.03
N GLY A 123 -2.82 -2.98 8.69
CA GLY A 123 -4.22 -3.26 8.39
C GLY A 123 -5.23 -2.43 9.19
N ARG A 124 -4.77 -1.64 10.18
CA ARG A 124 -5.63 -0.77 11.01
C ARG A 124 -5.88 0.56 10.32
N TYR A 125 -6.63 0.52 9.22
CA TYR A 125 -6.73 1.63 8.28
C TYR A 125 -7.25 2.93 8.89
N THR A 126 -8.33 2.88 9.68
CA THR A 126 -8.91 4.08 10.32
C THR A 126 -7.93 4.79 11.24
N HIS A 127 -7.24 4.05 12.09
CA HIS A 127 -6.23 4.61 12.99
C HIS A 127 -5.15 5.42 12.25
N HIS A 128 -4.72 4.94 11.08
CA HIS A 128 -3.73 5.65 10.29
C HIS A 128 -4.36 6.79 9.49
N LEU A 129 -5.54 6.59 8.91
CA LEU A 129 -6.27 7.65 8.20
C LEU A 129 -6.53 8.86 9.10
N ASP A 130 -6.92 8.66 10.36
CA ASP A 130 -7.14 9.74 11.33
C ASP A 130 -5.89 10.62 11.46
N ARG A 131 -4.70 10.02 11.57
CA ARG A 131 -3.42 10.75 11.66
C ARG A 131 -3.11 11.58 10.41
N TRP A 132 -3.45 11.08 9.23
CA TRP A 132 -3.26 11.84 7.98
C TRP A 132 -4.30 12.94 7.84
N LEU A 133 -5.54 12.70 8.25
CA LEU A 133 -6.67 13.64 8.22
C LEU A 133 -6.56 14.78 9.24
N GLU A 134 -5.77 14.61 10.30
CA GLU A 134 -5.41 15.70 11.22
C GLU A 134 -4.66 16.85 10.53
N LEU A 135 -4.02 16.57 9.39
CA LEU A 135 -3.13 17.51 8.70
C LEU A 135 -3.59 17.81 7.27
N TYR A 136 -3.99 16.78 6.53
CA TYR A 136 -4.45 16.89 5.16
C TYR A 136 -5.98 16.87 5.10
N PRO A 137 -6.61 17.82 4.39
CA PRO A 137 -8.06 17.77 4.20
C PRO A 137 -8.46 16.53 3.42
N LEU A 138 -9.70 16.07 3.60
CA LEU A 138 -10.19 14.87 2.93
C LEU A 138 -10.05 14.93 1.40
N SER A 139 -10.21 16.12 0.80
CA SER A 139 -10.02 16.37 -0.64
C SER A 139 -8.61 16.09 -1.16
N ASN A 140 -7.62 15.96 -0.27
CA ASN A 140 -6.26 15.59 -0.63
C ASN A 140 -6.05 14.06 -0.59
N LEU A 141 -6.94 13.31 0.04
CA LEU A 141 -6.86 11.85 0.09
C LEU A 141 -7.52 11.22 -1.13
N ILE A 142 -6.81 10.28 -1.74
CA ILE A 142 -7.32 9.44 -2.84
C ILE A 142 -7.22 7.99 -2.37
N LEU A 143 -8.37 7.36 -2.14
CA LEU A 143 -8.45 5.98 -1.68
C LEU A 143 -8.71 5.04 -2.86
N ILE A 144 -7.79 4.11 -3.08
CA ILE A 144 -7.85 3.13 -4.16
C ILE A 144 -8.22 1.76 -3.61
N ASP A 145 -9.21 1.11 -4.21
CA ASP A 145 -9.49 -0.31 -3.96
C ASP A 145 -8.40 -1.17 -4.61
N GLY A 146 -7.61 -1.85 -3.77
CA GLY A 146 -6.53 -2.72 -4.22
C GLY A 146 -6.99 -3.99 -4.94
N GLU A 147 -8.22 -4.47 -4.73
CA GLU A 147 -8.78 -5.55 -5.56
C GLU A 147 -9.10 -5.05 -6.96
N ARG A 148 -9.75 -3.87 -7.07
CA ARG A 148 -9.96 -3.23 -8.38
C ARG A 148 -8.64 -2.95 -9.09
N LEU A 149 -7.63 -2.41 -8.40
CA LEU A 149 -6.33 -2.18 -9.01
C LEU A 149 -5.70 -3.47 -9.57
N ARG A 150 -5.94 -4.61 -8.91
CA ARG A 150 -5.44 -5.91 -9.36
C ARG A 150 -6.24 -6.47 -10.54
N GLU A 151 -7.55 -6.26 -10.57
CA GLU A 151 -8.49 -6.80 -11.57
C GLU A 151 -8.61 -5.93 -12.83
N GLU A 152 -8.60 -4.62 -12.66
CA GLU A 152 -8.87 -3.59 -13.68
C GLU A 152 -7.87 -2.40 -13.59
N PRO A 153 -6.55 -2.64 -13.59
CA PRO A 153 -5.55 -1.59 -13.36
C PRO A 153 -5.62 -0.43 -14.35
N ALA A 154 -5.96 -0.68 -15.61
CA ALA A 154 -6.07 0.37 -16.61
C ALA A 154 -7.19 1.37 -16.29
N THR A 155 -8.33 0.88 -15.78
CA THR A 155 -9.46 1.73 -15.37
C THR A 155 -9.09 2.54 -14.14
N VAL A 156 -8.52 1.90 -13.11
CA VAL A 156 -8.13 2.57 -11.86
C VAL A 156 -7.05 3.63 -12.12
N LEU A 157 -6.10 3.38 -13.02
CA LEU A 157 -5.07 4.36 -13.38
C LEU A 157 -5.63 5.53 -14.20
N LEU A 158 -6.65 5.30 -15.03
CA LEU A 158 -7.35 6.38 -15.73
C LEU A 158 -8.09 7.29 -14.74
N GLU A 159 -8.87 6.70 -13.83
CA GLU A 159 -9.56 7.43 -12.75
C GLU A 159 -8.56 8.23 -11.89
N LEU A 160 -7.42 7.63 -11.54
CA LEU A 160 -6.37 8.32 -10.79
C LEU A 160 -5.75 9.47 -11.59
N ALA A 161 -5.50 9.29 -12.89
CA ALA A 161 -4.93 10.33 -13.74
C ALA A 161 -5.87 11.54 -13.84
N GLU A 162 -7.17 11.30 -14.03
CA GLU A 162 -8.20 12.33 -14.03
C GLU A 162 -8.25 13.09 -12.69
N ASN A 163 -8.23 12.38 -11.56
CA ASN A 163 -8.19 12.99 -10.22
C ASN A 163 -6.92 13.84 -9.97
N LEU A 164 -5.84 13.55 -10.68
CA LEU A 164 -4.59 14.30 -10.62
C LEU A 164 -4.49 15.42 -11.68
N GLY A 165 -5.54 15.63 -12.49
CA GLY A 165 -5.56 16.65 -13.54
C GLY A 165 -4.62 16.34 -14.71
N LEU A 166 -4.28 15.07 -14.93
CA LEU A 166 -3.42 14.64 -16.03
C LEU A 166 -4.25 14.50 -17.32
N PRO A 167 -3.64 14.76 -18.50
CA PRO A 167 -4.32 14.55 -19.78
C PRO A 167 -4.62 13.08 -20.05
N ASP A 168 -5.52 12.83 -20.99
CA ASP A 168 -5.90 11.49 -21.41
C ASP A 168 -4.69 10.62 -21.78
N PHE A 169 -4.72 9.38 -21.30
CA PHE A 169 -3.67 8.41 -21.57
C PHE A 169 -4.25 7.01 -21.75
N GLU A 170 -3.86 6.35 -22.83
CA GLU A 170 -4.39 5.03 -23.22
C GLU A 170 -3.80 3.89 -22.37
N PHE A 171 -4.09 3.85 -21.07
CA PHE A 171 -3.62 2.79 -20.17
C PHE A 171 -4.04 1.39 -20.64
N LYS A 172 -5.23 1.26 -21.24
CA LYS A 172 -5.74 -0.01 -21.79
C LYS A 172 -4.83 -0.62 -22.86
N ASN A 173 -4.19 0.22 -23.68
CA ASN A 173 -3.25 -0.23 -24.72
C ASN A 173 -1.85 -0.52 -24.18
N ARG A 174 -1.57 -0.11 -22.93
CA ARG A 174 -0.26 -0.20 -22.28
C ARG A 174 -0.21 -1.22 -21.15
N ILE A 175 -1.33 -1.87 -20.83
CA ILE A 175 -1.44 -2.81 -19.72
C ILE A 175 -2.21 -4.04 -20.20
N ARG A 176 -1.60 -5.23 -20.04
CA ARG A 176 -2.21 -6.50 -20.46
C ARG A 176 -2.04 -7.55 -19.37
N PHE A 177 -3.05 -8.42 -19.22
CA PHE A 177 -2.95 -9.57 -18.35
C PHE A 177 -1.95 -10.60 -18.89
N SER A 178 -1.03 -11.04 -18.04
CA SER A 178 -0.11 -12.14 -18.33
C SER A 178 -0.57 -13.38 -17.57
N ALA A 179 -1.04 -14.40 -18.28
CA ALA A 179 -1.47 -15.67 -17.69
C ALA A 179 -0.34 -16.38 -16.95
N SER A 180 0.88 -16.35 -17.49
CA SER A 180 2.05 -16.95 -16.84
C SER A 180 2.46 -16.24 -15.55
N LYS A 181 2.26 -14.92 -15.47
CA LYS A 181 2.49 -14.15 -14.24
C LYS A 181 1.30 -14.23 -13.28
N GLY A 182 0.07 -14.38 -13.78
CA GLY A 182 -1.17 -14.27 -13.02
C GLY A 182 -1.57 -12.82 -12.68
N PHE A 183 -0.92 -11.83 -13.30
CA PHE A 183 -1.13 -10.41 -13.04
C PHE A 183 -1.05 -9.59 -14.33
N PHE A 184 -1.54 -8.36 -14.27
CA PHE A 184 -1.33 -7.38 -15.34
C PHE A 184 0.11 -6.86 -15.37
N CYS A 185 0.61 -6.66 -16.58
CA CYS A 185 1.97 -6.22 -16.86
C CYS A 185 1.95 -5.03 -17.83
N GLN A 186 3.01 -4.21 -17.78
CA GLN A 186 3.17 -3.10 -18.72
C GLN A 186 3.57 -3.64 -20.09
N VAL A 187 2.91 -3.14 -21.14
CA VAL A 187 3.24 -3.41 -22.54
C VAL A 187 3.94 -2.19 -23.13
N SER A 188 5.11 -2.42 -23.70
CA SER A 188 5.82 -1.46 -24.55
C SER A 188 5.90 -2.00 -25.98
N LYS A 189 6.31 -1.17 -26.95
CA LYS A 189 6.37 -1.57 -28.38
C LYS A 189 7.20 -2.84 -28.62
N GLU A 190 8.18 -3.12 -27.75
CA GLU A 190 9.14 -4.20 -27.96
C GLU A 190 9.02 -5.33 -26.93
N LYS A 191 8.52 -5.07 -25.73
CA LYS A 191 8.51 -6.05 -24.62
C LYS A 191 7.33 -5.86 -23.67
N THR A 192 6.86 -6.98 -23.12
CA THR A 192 5.99 -6.99 -21.92
C THR A 192 6.88 -7.01 -20.67
N LYS A 193 6.74 -6.01 -19.81
CA LYS A 193 7.47 -5.87 -18.55
C LYS A 193 6.50 -6.10 -17.38
N CYS A 194 6.63 -7.26 -16.75
CA CYS A 194 5.92 -7.58 -15.52
C CYS A 194 6.67 -7.10 -14.28
N LEU A 195 5.97 -6.98 -13.15
CA LEU A 195 6.61 -6.76 -11.85
C LEU A 195 7.53 -7.94 -11.49
N GLY A 196 8.62 -7.64 -10.78
CA GLY A 196 9.66 -8.59 -10.41
C GLY A 196 9.18 -9.79 -9.58
N ARG A 197 10.06 -10.78 -9.38
CA ARG A 197 9.75 -12.03 -8.65
C ARG A 197 9.23 -11.79 -7.22
N GLY A 198 9.66 -10.70 -6.58
CA GLY A 198 9.19 -10.31 -5.25
C GLY A 198 7.76 -9.76 -5.18
N LYS A 199 7.07 -9.58 -6.31
CA LYS A 199 5.68 -9.09 -6.35
C LYS A 199 4.78 -10.20 -6.90
N GLY A 200 3.68 -10.49 -6.19
CA GLY A 200 2.77 -11.59 -6.52
C GLY A 200 3.39 -12.97 -6.27
N ARG A 201 4.03 -13.16 -5.12
CA ARG A 201 4.62 -14.46 -4.73
C ARG A 201 3.50 -15.50 -4.59
N ALA A 202 3.77 -16.72 -5.06
CA ALA A 202 2.96 -17.87 -4.73
C ALA A 202 3.38 -18.39 -3.34
N TYR A 203 2.41 -18.53 -2.45
CA TYR A 203 2.58 -19.12 -1.13
C TYR A 203 1.31 -19.90 -0.77
N PRO A 204 1.36 -20.84 0.19
CA PRO A 204 0.21 -21.62 0.58
C PRO A 204 -1.00 -20.74 0.93
N PRO A 205 -2.23 -21.12 0.59
CA PRO A 205 -3.41 -20.41 1.04
C PRO A 205 -3.49 -20.43 2.57
N MET A 206 -4.15 -19.43 3.16
CA MET A 206 -4.48 -19.47 4.59
C MET A 206 -5.47 -20.60 4.87
N SER A 207 -5.34 -21.24 6.04
CA SER A 207 -6.39 -22.12 6.54
C SER A 207 -7.66 -21.32 6.85
N PRO A 208 -8.85 -21.94 6.78
CA PRO A 208 -10.11 -21.31 7.18
C PRO A 208 -10.08 -20.75 8.61
N GLU A 209 -9.39 -21.44 9.52
CA GLU A 209 -9.26 -21.05 10.93
C GLU A 209 -8.42 -19.78 11.08
N LEU A 210 -7.27 -19.71 10.40
CA LEU A 210 -6.41 -18.53 10.41
C LEU A 210 -7.11 -17.33 9.76
N TRP A 211 -7.83 -17.56 8.66
CA TRP A 211 -8.65 -16.56 7.98
C TRP A 211 -9.71 -15.98 8.92
N SER A 212 -10.51 -16.84 9.55
CA SER A 212 -11.55 -16.46 10.51
C SER A 212 -10.95 -15.66 11.68
N ARG A 213 -9.84 -16.14 12.24
CA ARG A 213 -9.14 -15.47 13.34
C ARG A 213 -8.67 -14.06 12.98
N LEU A 214 -8.04 -13.88 11.82
CA LEU A 214 -7.59 -12.57 11.35
C LEU A 214 -8.77 -11.64 11.04
N ASN A 215 -9.83 -12.15 10.41
CA ASN A 215 -11.04 -11.37 10.18
C ASN A 215 -11.64 -10.86 11.49
N ASN A 216 -11.73 -11.70 12.53
CA ASN A 216 -12.22 -11.30 13.84
C ASN A 216 -11.32 -10.23 14.48
N ILE A 217 -10.00 -10.33 14.31
CA ILE A 217 -9.06 -9.30 14.80
C ILE A 217 -9.30 -7.95 14.12
N PHE A 218 -9.54 -7.93 12.81
CA PHE A 218 -9.74 -6.70 12.03
C PHE A 218 -11.18 -6.22 11.97
N LEU A 219 -12.16 -7.01 12.44
CA LEU A 219 -13.58 -6.67 12.33
C LEU A 219 -13.90 -5.28 12.90
N PRO A 220 -13.43 -4.88 14.10
CA PRO A 220 -13.68 -3.54 14.62
C PRO A 220 -13.11 -2.43 13.72
N ASP A 221 -11.88 -2.60 13.22
CA ASP A 221 -11.23 -1.65 12.32
C ASP A 221 -11.96 -1.55 10.97
N ASN A 222 -12.43 -2.69 10.43
CA ASN A 222 -13.18 -2.75 9.18
C ASN A 222 -14.55 -2.09 9.30
N THR A 223 -15.28 -2.34 10.39
CA THR A 223 -16.55 -1.66 10.66
C THR A 223 -16.35 -0.15 10.80
N ALA A 224 -15.28 0.30 11.47
CA ALA A 224 -14.95 1.72 11.56
C ALA A 224 -14.63 2.31 10.18
N LEU A 225 -13.85 1.60 9.35
CA LEU A 225 -13.50 2.04 8.00
C LEU A 225 -14.74 2.17 7.12
N HIS A 226 -15.63 1.18 7.15
CA HIS A 226 -16.88 1.21 6.39
C HIS A 226 -17.74 2.41 6.77
N LYS A 227 -17.96 2.63 8.07
CA LYS A 227 -18.68 3.81 8.58
C LYS A 227 -18.04 5.11 8.13
N PHE A 228 -16.71 5.22 8.20
CA PHE A 228 -15.97 6.39 7.73
C PHE A 228 -16.20 6.64 6.24
N LEU A 229 -16.08 5.61 5.40
CA LEU A 229 -16.24 5.74 3.95
C LEU A 229 -17.68 6.15 3.58
N VAL A 230 -18.68 5.48 4.15
CA VAL A 230 -20.10 5.78 3.91
C VAL A 230 -20.45 7.21 4.36
N LYS A 231 -20.05 7.60 5.58
CA LYS A 231 -20.32 8.94 6.14
C LYS A 231 -19.77 10.06 5.25
N ASN A 232 -18.62 9.82 4.61
CA ASN A 232 -17.95 10.81 3.78
C ASN A 232 -18.24 10.65 2.27
N HIS A 233 -19.22 9.82 1.89
CA HIS A 233 -19.58 9.54 0.49
C HIS A 233 -18.41 9.04 -0.36
N LEU A 234 -17.49 8.28 0.24
CA LEU A 234 -16.34 7.70 -0.44
C LEU A 234 -16.66 6.30 -0.96
N PRO A 235 -16.04 5.87 -2.08
CA PRO A 235 -16.22 4.51 -2.58
C PRO A 235 -15.79 3.46 -1.55
N VAL A 236 -16.71 2.54 -1.22
CA VAL A 236 -16.40 1.39 -0.36
C VAL A 236 -15.70 0.30 -1.20
N PRO A 237 -14.50 -0.17 -0.83
CA PRO A 237 -13.83 -1.27 -1.54
C PRO A 237 -14.68 -2.54 -1.62
N LYS A 238 -14.56 -3.29 -2.73
CA LYS A 238 -15.31 -4.53 -2.96
C LYS A 238 -15.12 -5.54 -1.82
N TRP A 239 -13.89 -5.71 -1.36
CA TRP A 239 -13.57 -6.63 -0.25
C TRP A 239 -14.29 -6.26 1.05
N LEU A 240 -14.44 -4.96 1.33
CA LEU A 240 -15.06 -4.50 2.56
C LEU A 240 -16.58 -4.64 2.51
N ARG A 241 -17.20 -4.36 1.35
CA ARG A 241 -18.63 -4.63 1.14
C ARG A 241 -18.95 -6.10 1.33
N ARG A 242 -18.20 -6.99 0.67
CA ARG A 242 -18.39 -8.45 0.81
C ARG A 242 -18.22 -8.95 2.24
N LEU A 243 -17.45 -8.26 3.08
CA LEU A 243 -17.21 -8.65 4.47
C LEU A 243 -18.32 -8.20 5.42
N LEU A 244 -18.97 -7.07 5.17
CA LEU A 244 -19.89 -6.42 6.12
C LEU A 244 -21.34 -6.34 5.64
N GLU A 245 -21.57 -6.43 4.34
CA GLU A 245 -22.90 -6.32 3.71
C GLU A 245 -23.39 -7.68 3.14
N GLY A 246 -22.49 -8.66 3.04
CA GLY A 246 -22.78 -10.03 2.60
C GLY A 246 -22.70 -11.02 3.75
#